data_AF-A0A7L3X1N9-F1
#
_entry.id   AF-A0A7L3X1N9-F1
#
_cell.length_a   1.000
_cell.length_b   1.000
_cell.length_c   1.000
_cell.angle_alpha   90.00
_cell.angle_beta   90.00
_cell.angle_gamma   90.00
#
_symmetry.space_group_name_H-M   'P 1'
#
loop_
_entity.id
_entity.type
_entity.pdbx_description
1 polymer ?
#
loop_
_entity_poly.entity_id
_entity_poly.type
_entity_poly.pdbx_seq_one_letter_code
_entity_poly.pdbx_strand_id
1 'polypeptide(L)'
;KAPDGGWGWAVLFGCFIITGFSYAFPKAVSVFFKELIREFGIGYSDTAWISSILLAMLYGTGPLCSVCVNRFGCRPVMLVGGLFASMGMVIASFCTSIVQIYLTAGVITG
;
A
#
# COMPACT_ATOMS: atom_id res chain seq x y z
N LYS A 1 -21.12 5.53 28.43
CA LYS A 1 -21.81 6.50 27.54
C LYS A 1 -21.73 5.91 26.14
N ALA A 2 -22.82 5.45 25.55
CA ALA A 2 -22.79 4.80 24.23
C ALA A 2 -22.35 5.85 23.19
N PRO A 3 -21.20 5.68 22.52
CA PRO A 3 -20.68 6.74 21.68
C PRO A 3 -21.39 6.71 20.32
N ASP A 4 -22.06 7.82 20.02
CA ASP A 4 -22.36 8.35 18.69
C ASP A 4 -23.03 7.41 17.67
N GLY A 5 -24.33 7.16 17.86
CA GLY A 5 -25.19 6.30 17.04
C GLY A 5 -25.33 6.62 15.53
N GLY A 6 -24.57 7.58 14.99
CA GLY A 6 -24.55 7.94 13.56
C GLY A 6 -23.14 8.14 12.99
N TRP A 7 -22.23 8.78 13.74
CA TRP A 7 -20.84 8.96 13.31
C TRP A 7 -20.08 7.64 13.18
N GLY A 8 -20.44 6.63 13.97
CA GLY A 8 -19.89 5.28 13.84
C GLY A 8 -20.09 4.68 12.45
N TRP A 9 -21.23 4.92 11.79
CA TRP A 9 -21.50 4.43 10.44
C TRP A 9 -20.59 5.07 9.38
N ALA A 10 -20.34 6.38 9.49
CA ALA A 10 -19.42 7.07 8.59
C ALA A 10 -17.97 6.55 8.73
N VAL A 11 -17.53 6.29 9.97
CA VAL A 11 -16.21 5.71 10.24
C VAL A 11 -16.13 4.28 9.74
N LEU A 12 -17.17 3.46 9.95
CA LEU A 12 -17.24 2.09 9.45
C LEU A 12 -17.15 2.03 7.93
N PHE A 13 -17.88 2.91 7.22
CA PHE A 13 -17.82 2.99 5.77
C PHE A 13 -16.41 3.37 5.28
N GLY A 14 -15.76 4.33 5.94
CA GLY A 14 -14.36 4.68 5.66
C GLY A 14 -13.40 3.50 5.90
N CYS A 15 -13.51 2.83 7.04
CA CYS A 15 -12.71 1.64 7.35
C CYS A 15 -12.95 0.51 6.34
N PHE A 16 -14.18 0.32 5.88
CA PHE A 16 -14.52 -0.68 4.89
C PHE A 16 -13.80 -0.42 3.55
N ILE A 17 -13.83 0.83 3.08
CA ILE A 17 -13.13 1.23 1.85
C ILE A 17 -11.62 1.01 2.00
N ILE A 18 -11.02 1.47 3.09
CA ILE A 18 -9.57 1.39 3.30
C ILE A 18 -9.10 -0.06 3.42
N THR A 19 -9.85 -0.88 4.14
CA THR A 19 -9.55 -2.32 4.28
C THR A 19 -9.73 -3.02 2.93
N GLY A 20 -10.82 -2.72 2.21
CA GLY A 20 -11.06 -3.25 0.87
C GLY A 20 -9.93 -2.89 -0.10
N PHE A 21 -9.48 -1.63 -0.10
CA PHE A 21 -8.37 -1.17 -0.93
C PHE A 21 -7.06 -1.86 -0.54
N SER A 22 -6.76 -1.98 0.74
CA SER A 22 -5.53 -2.63 1.23
C SER A 22 -5.45 -4.11 0.81
N TYR A 23 -6.57 -4.83 0.77
CA TYR A 23 -6.62 -6.21 0.29
C TYR A 23 -6.69 -6.34 -1.24
N ALA A 24 -7.36 -5.41 -1.92
CA ALA A 24 -7.48 -5.45 -3.38
C ALA A 24 -6.18 -5.01 -4.07
N PHE A 25 -5.42 -4.11 -3.46
CA PHE A 25 -4.26 -3.47 -4.07
C PHE A 25 -3.13 -4.45 -4.42
N PRO A 26 -2.65 -5.32 -3.51
CA PRO A 26 -1.64 -6.34 -3.88
C PRO A 26 -2.12 -7.25 -5.02
N LYS A 27 -3.41 -7.57 -5.05
CA LYS A 27 -4.00 -8.42 -6.10
C LYS A 27 -4.08 -7.71 -7.45
N ALA A 28 -4.46 -6.43 -7.47
CA ALA A 28 -4.48 -5.65 -8.70
C ALA A 28 -3.06 -5.43 -9.26
N VAL A 29 -2.10 -5.08 -8.40
CA VAL A 29 -0.70 -4.89 -8.79
C VAL A 29 -0.09 -6.18 -9.36
N SER A 30 -0.50 -7.34 -8.85
CA SER A 30 0.00 -8.64 -9.34
C SER A 30 -0.25 -8.92 -10.83
N VAL A 31 -1.30 -8.32 -11.41
CA VAL A 31 -1.60 -8.45 -12.85
C VAL A 31 -0.60 -7.66 -13.69
N PHE A 32 -0.22 -6.46 -13.24
CA PHE A 32 0.77 -5.62 -13.93
C PHE A 32 2.16 -6.26 -13.96
N PHE A 33 2.52 -7.09 -12.98
CA PHE A 33 3.79 -7.80 -13.00
C PHE A 33 3.97 -8.68 -14.23
N LYS A 34 2.90 -9.32 -14.74
CA LYS A 34 3.01 -10.16 -15.94
C LYS A 34 3.40 -9.37 -17.18
N GLU A 35 2.84 -8.18 -17.37
CA GLU A 35 3.21 -7.31 -18.49
C GLU A 35 4.61 -6.73 -18.29
N LEU A 36 4.95 -6.32 -17.07
CA LEU A 36 6.28 -5.80 -16.73
C LEU A 36 7.40 -6.83 -17.02
N ILE A 37 7.16 -8.10 -16.73
CA ILE A 37 8.08 -9.21 -17.05
C ILE A 37 8.30 -9.32 -18.55
N ARG A 38 7.21 -9.24 -19.32
CA ARG A 38 7.23 -9.37 -20.77
C ARG A 38 7.93 -8.20 -21.46
N GLU A 39 7.75 -7.00 -20.92
CA GLU A 39 8.30 -5.76 -21.47
C GLU A 39 9.78 -5.57 -21.12
N PHE A 40 10.20 -5.93 -19.90
CA PHE A 40 11.60 -5.83 -19.46
C PHE A 40 12.43 -7.10 -19.70
N GLY A 41 11.81 -8.23 -20.07
CA GLY A 41 12.52 -9.50 -20.32
C GLY A 41 13.22 -10.09 -19.10
N ILE A 42 12.79 -9.72 -17.90
CA ILE A 42 13.33 -10.17 -16.60
C ILE A 42 12.89 -11.58 -16.22
N GLY A 43 13.73 -12.27 -15.46
CA GLY A 43 13.48 -13.63 -15.00
C GLY A 43 12.40 -13.72 -13.91
N TYR A 44 11.76 -14.89 -13.81
CA TYR A 44 10.75 -15.17 -12.77
C TYR A 44 11.21 -14.91 -11.33
N SER A 45 12.53 -15.00 -11.05
CA SER A 45 13.08 -14.69 -9.73
C SER A 45 12.90 -13.23 -9.34
N ASP A 46 13.10 -12.28 -10.25
CA ASP A 46 12.98 -10.85 -9.94
C ASP A 46 11.52 -10.50 -9.61
N THR A 47 10.56 -11.09 -10.30
CA THR A 47 9.14 -10.88 -9.98
C THR A 47 8.77 -11.38 -8.59
N ALA A 48 9.33 -12.52 -8.18
CA ALA A 48 9.11 -13.08 -6.86
C ALA A 48 9.64 -12.14 -5.76
N TRP A 49 10.76 -11.46 -6.00
CA TRP A 49 11.27 -10.42 -5.10
C TRP A 49 10.29 -9.25 -4.97
N ILE A 50 9.63 -8.80 -6.04
CA ILE A 50 8.72 -7.64 -5.94
C ILE A 50 7.53 -7.99 -5.05
N SER A 51 6.92 -9.15 -5.30
CA SER A 51 5.81 -9.63 -4.49
C SER A 51 6.22 -9.87 -3.03
N SER A 52 7.44 -10.39 -2.80
CA SER A 52 7.95 -10.63 -1.45
C SER A 52 8.22 -9.34 -0.67
N ILE A 53 8.82 -8.33 -1.31
CA ILE A 53 9.09 -7.03 -0.68
C ILE A 53 7.79 -6.30 -0.36
N LEU A 54 6.82 -6.33 -1.28
CA LEU A 54 5.52 -5.69 -1.07
C LEU A 54 4.77 -6.33 0.11
N LEU A 55 4.76 -7.66 0.20
CA LEU A 55 4.18 -8.35 1.35
C LEU A 55 4.97 -8.08 2.64
N ALA A 56 6.30 -8.11 2.58
CA ALA A 56 7.17 -7.89 3.72
C ALA A 56 6.99 -6.49 4.31
N MET A 57 6.82 -5.47 3.47
CA MET A 57 6.51 -4.12 3.92
C MET A 57 5.09 -4.02 4.45
N LEU A 58 4.08 -4.55 3.73
CA LEU A 58 2.68 -4.51 4.19
C LEU A 58 2.49 -5.11 5.60
N TYR A 59 3.18 -6.21 5.90
CA TYR A 59 3.13 -6.82 7.23
C TYR A 59 4.15 -6.19 8.20
N GLY A 60 5.32 -5.78 7.71
CA GLY A 60 6.40 -5.21 8.52
C GLY A 60 6.11 -3.79 9.02
N THR A 61 5.31 -3.00 8.28
CA THR A 61 4.86 -1.66 8.68
C THR A 61 3.72 -1.70 9.68
N GLY A 62 3.09 -2.87 9.93
CA GLY A 62 2.03 -3.06 10.93
C GLY A 62 2.37 -2.52 12.34
N PRO A 63 3.49 -2.93 12.98
CA PRO A 63 3.90 -2.39 14.28
C PRO A 63 4.25 -0.89 14.23
N LEU A 64 4.87 -0.41 13.14
CA LEU A 64 5.17 1.00 12.94
C LEU A 64 3.88 1.84 12.88
N CYS A 65 2.90 1.39 12.10
CA CYS A 65 1.56 1.98 12.02
C CYS A 65 0.90 2.02 13.40
N SER A 66 0.98 0.94 14.18
CA SER A 66 0.41 0.89 15.54
C SER A 66 1.03 1.95 16.46
N VAL A 67 2.36 2.10 16.46
CA VAL A 67 3.07 3.11 17.27
C VAL A 67 2.72 4.54 16.80
N CYS A 68 2.67 4.78 15.49
CA CYS A 68 2.31 6.08 14.92
C CYS A 68 0.87 6.47 15.25
N VAL A 69 -0.08 5.54 15.15
CA VAL A 69 -1.48 5.77 15.53
C VAL A 69 -1.60 6.06 17.03
N ASN A 70 -0.85 5.35 17.87
CA ASN A 70 -0.89 5.58 19.31
C ASN A 70 -0.34 6.97 19.71
N ARG A 71 0.63 7.51 18.95
CA ARG A 71 1.25 8.81 19.26
C ARG A 71 0.58 10.01 18.57
N PHE A 72 0.09 9.85 17.33
CA PHE A 72 -0.45 10.94 16.51
C PHE A 72 -1.97 10.86 16.28
N GLY A 73 -2.60 9.74 16.63
CA GLY A 73 -4.03 9.47 16.39
C GLY A 73 -4.32 8.91 14.99
N CYS A 74 -5.45 8.20 14.83
CA CYS A 74 -5.79 7.51 13.56
C CYS A 74 -5.94 8.46 12.36
N ARG A 75 -6.59 9.61 12.55
CA ARG A 75 -6.96 10.52 11.45
C ARG A 75 -5.76 11.05 10.64
N PRO A 76 -4.75 11.70 11.27
CA PRO A 76 -3.60 12.21 10.52
C PRO A 76 -2.75 11.08 9.93
N VAL A 77 -2.64 9.93 10.62
CA VAL A 77 -1.88 8.78 10.11
C VAL A 77 -2.50 8.23 8.82
N MET A 78 -3.82 8.11 8.75
CA MET A 78 -4.49 7.67 7.51
C MET A 78 -4.35 8.67 6.37
N LEU A 79 -4.41 9.98 6.66
CA LEU A 79 -4.22 11.03 5.65
C LEU A 79 -2.80 11.02 5.09
N VAL A 80 -1.78 10.93 5.95
CA VAL A 80 -0.38 10.86 5.54
C VAL A 80 -0.10 9.57 4.75
N GLY A 81 -0.63 8.43 5.20
CA GLY A 81 -0.50 7.15 4.49
C GLY A 81 -1.13 7.20 3.09
N GLY A 82 -2.33 7.78 2.95
CA GLY A 82 -2.97 7.96 1.65
C GLY A 82 -2.19 8.89 0.71
N LEU A 83 -1.64 9.99 1.23
CA LEU A 83 -0.76 10.88 0.46
C LEU A 83 0.50 10.14 0.00
N PHE A 84 1.15 9.40 0.90
CA PHE A 84 2.35 8.64 0.59
C PHE A 84 2.08 7.56 -0.47
N ALA A 85 0.96 6.83 -0.36
CA ALA A 85 0.53 5.85 -1.35
C ALA A 85 0.24 6.49 -2.73
N SER A 86 -0.46 7.63 -2.76
CA SER A 86 -0.74 8.34 -4.01
C SER A 86 0.55 8.84 -4.69
N MET A 87 1.49 9.37 -3.90
CA MET A 87 2.78 9.82 -4.38
C MET A 87 3.63 8.64 -4.87
N GLY A 88 3.61 7.50 -4.16
CA GLY A 88 4.25 6.26 -4.58
C GLY A 88 3.74 5.76 -5.93
N MET A 89 2.43 5.80 -6.16
CA MET A 89 1.81 5.41 -7.44
C MET A 89 2.15 6.37 -8.58
N VAL A 90 2.14 7.68 -8.33
CA VAL A 90 2.53 8.67 -9.34
C VAL A 90 3.99 8.48 -9.75
N ILE A 91 4.89 8.28 -8.78
CA ILE A 91 6.31 8.04 -9.08
C ILE A 91 6.46 6.70 -9.83
N ALA A 92 5.73 5.65 -9.44
CA ALA A 92 5.73 4.37 -10.14
C ALA A 92 5.31 4.51 -11.62
N SER A 93 4.39 5.41 -11.95
CA SER A 93 3.98 5.69 -13.33
C SER A 93 5.09 6.30 -14.20
N PHE A 94 6.09 6.93 -13.61
CA PHE A 94 7.25 7.50 -14.33
C PHE A 94 8.49 6.60 -14.28
N CYS A 95 8.42 5.46 -13.58
CA CYS A 95 9.55 4.57 -13.42
C CYS A 95 9.81 3.75 -14.70
N THR A 96 11.01 3.91 -15.26
CA THR A 96 11.50 3.14 -16.41
C THR A 96 12.50 2.05 -16.01
N SER A 97 12.69 1.82 -14.71
CA SER A 97 13.62 0.82 -14.16
C SER A 97 12.99 0.02 -13.02
N ILE A 98 13.24 -1.29 -13.05
CA ILE A 98 12.78 -2.26 -12.04
C ILE A 98 13.22 -1.92 -10.62
N VAL A 99 14.43 -1.36 -10.45
CA VAL A 99 14.94 -0.90 -9.15
C VAL A 99 14.09 0.25 -8.58
N GLN A 100 13.61 1.15 -9.42
CA GLN A 100 12.72 2.22 -8.99
C GLN A 100 11.33 1.69 -8.65
N ILE A 101 10.85 0.66 -9.36
CA ILE A 101 9.59 -0.02 -9.05
C ILE A 101 9.68 -0.75 -7.70
N TYR A 102 10.80 -1.41 -7.38
CA TYR A 102 11.02 -2.00 -6.06
C TYR A 102 10.93 -0.95 -4.94
N LEU A 103 11.55 0.22 -5.12
CA LEU A 103 11.54 1.29 -4.13
C LEU A 103 10.17 1.96 -3.99
N THR A 104 9.49 2.25 -5.10
CA THR A 104 8.21 2.97 -5.09
C THR A 104 7.04 2.07 -4.70
N ALA A 105 6.91 0.89 -5.31
CA ALA A 105 5.83 -0.04 -5.02
C ALA A 105 6.02 -0.78 -3.68
N GLY A 106 7.28 -1.07 -3.30
CA GLY A 106 7.60 -1.77 -2.06
C GLY A 106 7.70 -0.84 -0.85
N VAL A 107 8.57 0.17 -0.90
CA VAL A 107 8.93 0.98 0.29
C VAL A 107 8.03 2.19 0.48
N ILE A 108 7.56 2.82 -0.62
CA ILE A 108 6.72 4.03 -0.53
C ILE A 108 5.23 3.67 -0.44
N THR A 109 4.82 2.57 -1.05
CA THR A 109 3.40 2.17 -1.05
C THR A 109 3.06 1.12 0.02
N GLY A 110 4.05 0.39 0.56
CA GLY A 110 3.89 -0.65 1.58
C GLY A 110 3.97 -0.17 3.01
#